data_AF-A0A0K9YUK2-F1
#
_entry.id   AF-A0A0K9YUK2-F1
#
_cell.length_a   1.000
_cell.length_b   1.000
_cell.length_c   1.000
_cell.angle_alpha   90.00
_cell.angle_beta   90.00
_cell.angle_gamma   90.00
#
_symmetry.space_group_name_H-M   'P 1'
#
loop_
_entity.id
_entity.type
_entity.pdbx_description
1 polymer ?
#
loop_
_entity_poly.entity_id
_entity_poly.type
_entity_poly.pdbx_seq_one_letter_code
_entity_poly.pdbx_strand_id
1 'polypeptide(L)'
;MVFPHNAMSEVISLTDYFFDPDGDNLTITVAIESGTGIVYTFNDVIGSSNYGKIVFHPTNGISSFAIVIVTADDGKGGTVNDSFEVSVS
;
A
#
# COMPACT_ATOMS: atom_id res chain seq x y z
N MET A 1 15.08 0.21 1.52
CA MET A 1 15.20 -0.16 2.94
C MET A 1 14.23 -1.32 3.15
N VAL A 2 14.73 -2.55 3.32
CA VAL A 2 13.86 -3.74 3.39
C VAL A 2 13.44 -3.93 4.84
N PHE A 3 12.16 -3.72 5.14
CA PHE A 3 11.60 -4.01 6.46
C PHE A 3 10.99 -5.42 6.43
N PRO A 4 11.57 -6.41 7.13
CA PRO A 4 10.93 -7.71 7.27
C PRO A 4 9.79 -7.57 8.28
N HIS A 5 8.57 -7.41 7.80
CA HIS A 5 7.40 -7.50 8.64
C HIS A 5 6.87 -8.94 8.58
N ASN A 6 6.86 -9.63 9.72
CA ASN A 6 6.29 -10.97 9.83
C ASN A 6 5.11 -10.87 10.79
N ALA A 7 3.93 -10.64 10.22
CA ALA A 7 2.67 -10.55 10.95
C ALA A 7 1.57 -11.25 10.14
N MET A 8 0.57 -11.81 10.86
CA MET A 8 -0.64 -12.39 10.27
C MET A 8 -1.43 -11.35 9.44
N SER A 9 -1.19 -10.06 9.71
CA SER A 9 -1.64 -8.93 8.89
C SER A 9 -0.67 -7.77 9.07
N GLU A 10 -0.31 -7.11 7.98
CA GLU A 10 0.57 -5.92 7.99
C GLU A 10 -0.23 -4.68 7.59
N VAL A 11 -0.05 -3.58 8.31
CA VAL A 11 -0.70 -2.30 8.01
C VAL A 11 0.34 -1.28 7.58
N ILE A 12 0.22 -0.76 6.37
CA ILE A 12 1.09 0.27 5.81
C ILE A 12 0.27 1.54 5.62
N SER A 13 0.74 2.66 6.19
CA SER A 13 0.15 3.98 5.98
C SER A 13 0.90 4.69 4.85
N LEU A 14 0.21 4.99 3.75
CA LEU A 14 0.81 5.65 2.59
C LEU A 14 0.88 7.17 2.71
N THR A 15 0.12 7.76 3.62
CA THR A 15 0.09 9.21 3.87
C THR A 15 1.43 9.77 4.36
N ASP A 16 2.29 8.91 4.89
CA ASP A 16 3.63 9.29 5.36
C ASP A 16 4.66 9.25 4.22
N TYR A 17 4.32 8.66 3.08
CA TYR A 17 5.21 8.44 1.94
C TYR A 17 4.81 9.26 0.71
N PHE A 18 3.52 9.46 0.50
CA PHE A 18 2.98 10.27 -0.57
C PHE A 18 2.26 11.48 0.03
N PHE A 19 2.73 12.67 -0.32
CA PHE A 19 2.21 13.94 0.16
C PHE A 19 2.17 14.95 -0.99
N ASP A 20 1.05 15.66 -1.11
CA ASP A 20 0.89 16.76 -2.05
C ASP A 20 1.17 18.11 -1.35
N PRO A 21 2.20 18.88 -1.77
CA PRO A 21 2.53 20.17 -1.15
C PRO A 21 1.45 21.23 -1.27
N ASP A 22 0.62 21.16 -2.29
CA ASP A 22 -0.44 22.12 -2.59
C ASP A 22 -1.76 21.76 -1.89
N GLY A 23 -1.81 20.59 -1.25
CA GLY A 23 -2.94 20.08 -0.48
C GLY A 23 -4.04 19.47 -1.34
N ASP A 24 -3.73 19.13 -2.59
CA ASP A 24 -4.65 18.41 -3.47
C ASP A 24 -4.85 16.96 -3.02
N ASN A 25 -6.02 16.42 -3.34
CA ASN A 25 -6.33 15.04 -3.04
C ASN A 25 -5.59 14.10 -4.00
N LEU A 26 -4.72 13.26 -3.43
CA LEU A 26 -4.04 12.20 -4.18
C LEU A 26 -4.99 11.03 -4.43
N THR A 27 -5.02 10.57 -5.67
CA THR A 27 -5.61 9.28 -6.05
C THR A 27 -4.54 8.21 -5.93
N ILE A 28 -4.76 7.24 -5.05
CA ILE A 28 -3.80 6.17 -4.78
C ILE A 28 -4.26 4.87 -5.42
N THR A 29 -3.40 4.28 -6.24
CA THR A 29 -3.59 2.94 -6.80
C THR A 29 -2.58 1.97 -6.22
N VAL A 30 -3.04 0.82 -5.75
CA VAL A 30 -2.19 -0.24 -5.20
C VAL A 30 -2.30 -1.46 -6.11
N ALA A 31 -1.19 -2.12 -6.42
CA ALA A 31 -1.19 -3.35 -7.19
C ALA A 31 -0.10 -4.32 -6.70
N ILE A 32 -0.38 -5.62 -6.79
CA ILE A 32 0.65 -6.65 -6.60
C ILE A 32 1.36 -6.83 -7.95
N GLU A 33 2.63 -6.44 -8.00
CA GLU A 33 3.47 -6.58 -9.19
C GLU A 33 3.96 -8.03 -9.33
N SER A 34 4.34 -8.67 -8.22
CA SER A 34 4.73 -10.08 -8.19
C SER A 34 4.46 -10.73 -6.84
N GLY A 35 4.42 -12.07 -6.81
CA GLY A 35 4.08 -12.84 -5.61
C GLY A 35 2.66 -13.41 -5.66
N THR A 36 2.41 -14.42 -4.82
CA THR A 36 1.10 -15.06 -4.70
C THR A 36 0.82 -15.36 -3.23
N GLY A 37 -0.45 -15.60 -2.87
CA GLY A 37 -0.82 -15.95 -1.50
C GLY A 37 -1.05 -14.75 -0.58
N ILE A 38 -1.02 -13.52 -1.12
CA ILE A 38 -1.33 -12.29 -0.40
C ILE A 38 -2.56 -11.64 -1.02
N VAL A 39 -3.44 -11.10 -0.17
CA VAL A 39 -4.50 -10.16 -0.53
C VAL A 39 -4.32 -8.89 0.26
N TYR A 40 -4.83 -7.78 -0.27
CA TYR A 40 -4.80 -6.50 0.43
C TYR A 40 -6.17 -5.82 0.39
N THR A 41 -6.43 -5.00 1.39
CA THR A 41 -7.50 -4.02 1.38
C THR A 41 -6.89 -2.63 1.46
N PHE A 42 -7.33 -1.73 0.59
CA PHE A 42 -6.90 -0.34 0.60
C PHE A 42 -8.10 0.56 0.92
N ASN A 43 -7.90 1.53 1.82
CA ASN A 43 -8.94 2.47 2.19
C ASN A 43 -8.62 3.87 1.67
N ASP A 44 -9.25 4.24 0.56
CA ASP A 44 -9.14 5.55 -0.07
C ASP A 44 -10.25 6.53 0.36
N VAL A 45 -10.96 6.23 1.45
CA VAL A 45 -12.06 7.08 1.91
C VAL A 45 -11.50 8.28 2.68
N ILE A 46 -11.46 9.44 2.02
CA ILE A 46 -11.05 10.71 2.60
C ILE A 46 -11.87 11.00 3.87
N GLY A 47 -11.18 11.38 4.95
CA GLY A 47 -11.79 11.64 6.26
C GLY A 47 -12.00 10.39 7.13
N SER A 48 -11.70 9.20 6.63
CA SER A 48 -11.61 7.99 7.46
C SER A 48 -10.35 8.02 8.34
N SER A 49 -10.44 7.51 9.57
CA SER A 49 -9.25 7.29 10.43
C SER A 49 -8.26 6.26 9.85
N ASN A 50 -8.68 5.54 8.81
CA ASN A 50 -7.87 4.57 8.08
C ASN A 50 -7.62 5.01 6.63
N TYR A 51 -7.86 6.29 6.30
CA TYR A 51 -7.50 6.83 4.99
C TYR A 51 -6.03 6.58 4.68
N GLY A 52 -5.74 6.14 3.45
CA GLY A 52 -4.39 5.88 2.97
C GLY A 52 -3.73 4.64 3.58
N LYS A 53 -4.47 3.80 4.33
CA LYS A 53 -3.92 2.56 4.90
C LYS A 53 -4.19 1.37 3.98
N ILE A 54 -3.14 0.58 3.75
CA ILE A 54 -3.23 -0.75 3.15
C ILE A 54 -3.12 -1.78 4.27
N VAL A 55 -4.00 -2.79 4.25
CA VAL A 55 -3.90 -3.96 5.13
C VAL A 55 -3.66 -5.21 4.30
N PHE A 56 -2.51 -5.85 4.49
CA PHE A 56 -2.15 -7.10 3.82
C PHE A 56 -2.51 -8.31 4.68
N HIS A 57 -3.03 -9.36 4.04
CA HIS A 57 -3.38 -10.62 4.69
C HIS A 57 -2.90 -11.82 3.84
N PRO A 58 -2.44 -12.91 4.47
CA PRO A 58 -2.20 -14.17 3.78
C PRO A 58 -3.54 -14.79 3.37
N THR A 59 -3.62 -15.39 2.18
CA THR A 59 -4.86 -16.03 1.70
C THR A 59 -5.17 -17.33 2.44
N ASN A 60 -4.15 -18.06 2.91
CA ASN A 60 -4.30 -19.39 3.50
C ASN A 60 -3.60 -19.54 4.86
N GLY A 61 -3.22 -18.44 5.53
CA GLY A 61 -2.39 -18.50 6.75
C GLY A 61 -1.01 -19.12 6.51
N ILE A 62 -0.55 -19.12 5.26
CA ILE A 62 0.78 -19.56 4.85
C ILE A 62 1.63 -18.32 4.66
N SER A 63 2.86 -18.36 5.16
CA SER A 63 3.86 -17.33 4.92
C SER A 63 3.99 -17.04 3.43
N SER A 64 3.67 -15.81 3.05
CA SER A 64 3.59 -15.38 1.66
C SER A 64 4.38 -14.09 1.47
N PHE A 65 4.92 -13.91 0.27
CA PHE A 65 5.73 -12.76 -0.13
C PHE A 65 5.17 -12.14 -1.41
N ALA A 66 5.17 -10.82 -1.50
CA ALA A 66 4.85 -10.08 -2.71
C ALA A 66 5.69 -8.82 -2.88
N ILE A 67 5.80 -8.35 -4.12
CA ILE A 67 6.25 -7.00 -4.46
C ILE A 67 4.99 -6.20 -4.79
N VAL A 68 4.82 -5.08 -4.10
CA VAL A 68 3.69 -4.18 -4.24
C VAL A 68 4.18 -2.91 -4.91
N ILE A 69 3.43 -2.43 -5.90
CA ILE A 69 3.61 -1.11 -6.48
C ILE A 69 2.45 -0.21 -6.06
N VAL A 70 2.78 1.00 -5.64
CA VAL A 70 1.83 2.05 -5.31
C VAL A 70 2.07 3.23 -6.23
N THR A 71 0.99 3.73 -6.81
CA THR A 71 0.99 4.92 -7.66
C THR A 71 0.15 6.00 -6.98
N ALA A 72 0.73 7.19 -6.79
CA ALA A 72 0.01 8.38 -6.36
C ALA A 72 -0.10 9.36 -7.52
N ASP A 73 -1.32 9.84 -7.77
CA ASP A 73 -1.65 10.78 -8.84
C ASP A 73 -2.39 11.99 -8.27
N ASP A 74 -1.94 13.20 -8.59
CA ASP A 74 -2.53 14.46 -8.12
C ASP A 74 -3.72 14.96 -8.97
N GLY A 75 -4.03 14.28 -10.08
CA GLY A 75 -5.06 14.68 -11.04
C GLY A 75 -4.74 15.96 -11.81
N LYS A 76 -3.54 16.52 -11.63
CA LYS A 76 -3.03 17.76 -12.25
C LYS A 76 -1.74 17.54 -13.06
N GLY A 77 -1.34 16.28 -13.23
CA GLY A 77 -0.23 15.85 -14.10
C GLY A 77 1.02 15.44 -13.33
N GLY A 78 1.00 15.48 -12.00
CA GLY A 78 1.97 14.87 -11.12
C GLY A 78 1.57 13.44 -10.79
N THR A 79 2.36 12.48 -11.26
CA THR A 79 2.21 11.06 -10.92
C THR A 79 3.55 10.53 -10.44
N VAL A 80 3.56 9.86 -9.29
CA VAL A 80 4.73 9.17 -8.74
C VAL A 80 4.37 7.74 -8.40
N ASN A 81 5.35 6.85 -8.48
CA ASN A 81 5.18 5.45 -8.08
C ASN A 81 6.36 5.02 -7.22
N ASP A 82 6.07 4.10 -6.29
CA ASP A 82 7.07 3.44 -5.46
C ASP A 82 6.74 1.95 -5.33
N SER A 83 7.75 1.12 -5.13
CA SER A 83 7.57 -0.31 -4.93
C SER A 83 8.30 -0.80 -3.69
N PHE A 84 7.65 -1.72 -2.98
CA PHE A 84 8.18 -2.32 -1.77
C PHE A 84 7.82 -3.79 -1.67
N GLU A 85 8.65 -4.50 -0.91
CA GLU A 85 8.45 -5.91 -0.60
C GLU A 85 7.56 -6.07 0.62
N VAL A 86 6.66 -7.06 0.57
CA VAL A 86 5.72 -7.37 1.65
C VAL A 86 5.76 -8.87 1.97
N SER A 87 6.05 -9.24 3.22
CA SER A 87 5.91 -10.60 3.78
C SER A 87 4.77 -10.68 4.79
N VAL A 88 3.92 -11.69 4.75
CA VAL A 88 2.86 -11.92 5.76
C VAL A 88 2.89 -13.38 6.16
N SER A 89 2.71 -13.69 7.45
CA SER A 89 2.86 -15.05 7.99
C SER A 89 1.86 -15.36 9.09
#